data_AF-A0A445ENN4-F1
#
_entry.id   AF-A0A445ENN4-F1
#
_cell.length_a   1.000
_cell.length_b   1.000
_cell.length_c   1.000
_cell.angle_alpha   90.00
_cell.angle_beta   90.00
_cell.angle_gamma   90.00
#
_symmetry.space_group_name_H-M   'P 1'
#
loop_
_entity.id
_entity.type
_entity.pdbx_description
1 polymer ?
#
loop_
_entity_poly.entity_id
_entity_poly.type
_entity_poly.pdbx_seq_one_letter_code
_entity_poly.pdbx_strand_id
1 'polypeptide(L)'
;MKEKNPNFFFELELEEDQSIKLAFWADARSRAAFEYFGDVISFDTTYNTNRYNLVCGSFVGVNHHGQSTLLGCSLMKNEEIESFKWLFQCWLRCMGGNAPKGFLTDQCASMKRALEACMPTTVHRWCIWHIMKKIPSKLNGYKGHANIEQEMSHVVWNSHSKDSFDRNWNDFLLNFGLADNKWLSDLYEDRHIWVPIYLDHHFWAGMRSTQRSESMHSFFNKYITRNSSLIQFVK
;
A
#
# COMPACT_ATOMS: atom_id res chain seq x y z
N MET A 1 -8.24 -5.05 26.41
CA MET A 1 -8.10 -6.10 25.36
C MET A 1 -6.99 -7.08 25.67
N LYS A 2 -5.75 -6.62 25.91
CA LYS A 2 -4.61 -7.47 26.30
C LYS A 2 -4.87 -8.35 27.53
N GLU A 3 -5.47 -7.79 28.57
CA GLU A 3 -5.85 -8.54 29.78
C GLU A 3 -6.85 -9.67 29.50
N LYS A 4 -7.73 -9.48 28.51
CA LYS A 4 -8.74 -10.49 28.11
C LYS A 4 -8.17 -11.53 27.15
N ASN A 5 -7.13 -11.17 26.39
CA ASN A 5 -6.49 -12.05 25.43
C ASN A 5 -4.97 -11.74 25.39
N PRO A 6 -4.13 -12.60 26.01
CA PRO A 6 -2.68 -12.43 26.03
C PRO A 6 -2.04 -12.38 24.64
N ASN A 7 -2.70 -12.92 23.61
CA ASN A 7 -2.21 -12.92 22.23
C ASN A 7 -2.57 -11.65 21.45
N PHE A 8 -3.45 -10.79 21.99
CA PHE A 8 -3.64 -9.44 21.46
C PHE A 8 -2.33 -8.66 21.56
N PHE A 9 -1.95 -7.93 20.52
CA PHE A 9 -0.74 -7.12 20.50
C PHE A 9 -1.12 -5.67 20.23
N PHE A 10 -0.47 -4.74 20.94
CA PHE A 10 -0.52 -3.33 20.61
C PHE A 10 0.75 -2.64 21.09
N GLU A 11 1.12 -1.56 20.41
CA GLU A 11 2.12 -0.60 20.86
C GLU A 11 1.63 0.82 20.55
N LEU A 12 2.11 1.79 21.32
CA LEU A 12 1.79 3.21 21.18
C LEU A 12 3.10 4.00 21.15
N GLU A 13 3.14 5.02 20.29
CA GLU A 13 4.08 6.13 20.38
C GLU A 13 3.27 7.38 20.76
N LEU A 14 3.69 8.05 21.82
CA LEU A 14 3.03 9.24 22.35
C LEU A 14 3.84 10.49 22.04
N GLU A 15 3.15 11.61 21.89
CA GLU A 15 3.75 12.94 21.89
C GLU A 15 4.14 13.38 23.31
N GLU A 16 4.84 14.51 23.43
CA GLU A 16 5.19 15.11 24.72
C GLU A 16 3.95 15.39 25.59
N ASP A 17 2.85 15.82 24.96
CA ASP A 17 1.57 16.10 25.63
C ASP A 17 0.74 14.83 25.96
N GLN A 18 1.33 13.64 25.80
CA GLN A 18 0.70 12.32 25.98
C GLN A 18 -0.42 12.01 24.98
N SER A 19 -0.62 12.83 23.95
CA SER A 19 -1.51 12.47 22.84
C SER A 19 -0.90 11.36 21.99
N ILE A 20 -1.75 10.53 21.38
CA ILE A 20 -1.29 9.43 20.52
C ILE A 20 -0.69 10.02 19.24
N LYS A 21 0.60 9.74 19.01
CA LYS A 21 1.27 10.03 17.75
C LYS A 21 1.08 8.87 16.78
N LEU A 22 1.41 7.65 17.23
CA LEU A 22 1.24 6.40 16.49
C LEU A 22 0.61 5.35 17.40
N ALA A 23 -0.27 4.53 16.84
CA ALA A 23 -0.78 3.34 17.48
C ALA A 23 -0.78 2.20 16.47
N PHE A 24 -0.42 1.00 16.93
CA PHE A 24 -0.58 -0.22 16.16
C PHE A 24 -1.23 -1.28 17.03
N TRP A 25 -2.11 -2.09 16.44
CA TRP A 25 -2.66 -3.26 17.11
C TRP A 25 -3.01 -4.38 16.15
N ALA A 26 -2.96 -5.61 16.66
CA ALA A 26 -3.42 -6.81 15.98
C ALA A 26 -4.07 -7.76 16.99
N ASP A 27 -5.22 -8.34 16.64
CA ASP A 27 -5.86 -9.35 17.46
C ASP A 27 -5.17 -10.73 17.29
N ALA A 28 -5.47 -11.66 18.19
CA ALA A 28 -4.87 -13.00 18.16
C ALA A 28 -5.14 -13.74 16.84
N ARG A 29 -6.30 -13.49 16.22
CA ARG A 29 -6.67 -14.11 14.94
C ARG A 29 -5.85 -13.55 13.79
N SER A 30 -5.62 -12.24 13.77
CA SER A 30 -4.79 -11.54 12.79
C SER A 30 -3.37 -12.11 12.79
N ARG A 31 -2.80 -12.30 13.99
CA ARG A 31 -1.46 -12.87 14.18
C ARG A 31 -1.40 -14.34 13.74
N ALA A 32 -2.39 -15.16 14.14
CA ALA A 32 -2.47 -16.55 13.69
C ALA A 32 -2.68 -16.67 12.17
N ALA A 33 -3.51 -15.80 11.58
CA ALA A 33 -3.76 -15.78 10.15
C ALA A 33 -2.50 -15.42 9.34
N PHE A 34 -1.62 -14.56 9.88
CA PHE A 34 -0.35 -14.24 9.24
C PHE A 34 0.54 -15.47 9.05
N GLU A 35 0.52 -16.44 9.97
CA GLU A 35 1.32 -17.67 9.85
C GLU A 35 0.98 -18.49 8.59
N TYR A 36 -0.25 -18.39 8.10
CA TYR A 36 -0.72 -19.11 6.91
C TYR A 36 -0.82 -18.23 5.67
N PHE A 37 -1.09 -16.93 5.84
CA PHE A 37 -1.49 -16.02 4.77
C PHE A 37 -0.61 -14.76 4.69
N GLY A 38 0.56 -14.80 5.34
CA GLY A 38 1.49 -13.68 5.47
C GLY A 38 2.49 -13.52 4.34
N ASP A 39 2.48 -14.40 3.32
CA ASP A 39 3.44 -14.35 2.21
C ASP A 39 3.39 -13.02 1.45
N VAL A 40 2.19 -12.46 1.26
CA VAL A 40 1.97 -11.20 0.54
C VAL A 40 1.03 -10.32 1.35
N ILE A 41 1.50 -9.13 1.68
CA ILE A 41 0.75 -8.15 2.49
C ILE A 41 0.48 -6.91 1.67
N SER A 42 -0.69 -6.32 1.84
CA SER A 42 -1.02 -4.97 1.37
C SER A 42 -1.20 -4.05 2.56
N PHE A 43 -0.62 -2.87 2.50
CA PHE A 43 -0.83 -1.80 3.45
C PHE A 43 -1.30 -0.56 2.72
N ASP A 44 -2.31 0.09 3.29
CA ASP A 44 -2.82 1.34 2.75
C ASP A 44 -3.40 2.17 3.90
N THR A 45 -3.33 3.49 3.74
CA THR A 45 -3.85 4.47 4.69
C THR A 45 -5.14 5.10 4.18
N THR A 46 -6.07 5.36 5.09
CA THR A 46 -7.34 5.97 4.72
C THR A 46 -7.16 7.45 4.43
N TYR A 47 -7.79 7.97 3.38
CA TYR A 47 -7.86 9.42 3.15
C TYR A 47 -8.56 10.20 4.27
N ASN A 48 -9.39 9.53 5.07
CA ASN A 48 -10.14 10.14 6.16
C ASN A 48 -9.36 10.11 7.47
N THR A 49 -9.53 11.17 8.25
CA THR A 49 -9.06 11.23 9.63
C THR A 49 -10.22 11.10 10.62
N ASN A 50 -9.92 10.58 11.81
CA ASN A 50 -10.86 10.59 12.94
C ASN A 50 -10.91 11.97 13.62
N ARG A 51 -11.68 12.09 14.72
CA ARG A 51 -11.80 13.36 15.48
C ARG A 51 -10.50 13.92 16.05
N TYR A 52 -9.45 13.11 16.06
CA TYR A 52 -8.11 13.45 16.55
C TYR A 52 -7.12 13.72 15.41
N ASN A 53 -7.61 13.84 14.17
CA ASN A 53 -6.80 14.00 12.96
C ASN A 53 -5.83 12.83 12.70
N LEU A 54 -6.12 11.64 13.23
CA LEU A 54 -5.32 10.44 12.95
C LEU A 54 -5.83 9.73 11.70
N VAL A 55 -4.90 9.35 10.84
CA VAL A 55 -5.08 8.52 9.65
C VAL A 55 -5.07 7.05 10.07
N CYS A 56 -5.99 6.25 9.53
CA CYS A 56 -6.05 4.81 9.79
C CYS A 56 -5.27 4.03 8.74
N GLY A 57 -4.37 3.16 9.15
CA GLY A 57 -3.68 2.20 8.28
C GLY A 57 -4.18 0.79 8.52
N SER A 58 -4.17 -0.06 7.49
CA SER A 58 -4.56 -1.47 7.63
C SER A 58 -3.63 -2.40 6.87
N PHE A 59 -3.15 -3.44 7.55
CA PHE A 59 -2.39 -4.53 6.96
C PHE A 59 -3.34 -5.65 6.56
N VAL A 60 -3.30 -6.06 5.30
CA VAL A 60 -4.27 -6.99 4.71
C VAL A 60 -3.53 -8.06 3.91
N GLY A 61 -3.77 -9.32 4.24
CA GLY A 61 -3.35 -10.48 3.45
C GLY A 61 -4.51 -11.10 2.68
N VAL A 62 -4.27 -12.27 2.09
CA VAL A 62 -5.27 -13.01 1.31
C VAL A 62 -5.30 -14.48 1.75
N ASN A 63 -6.48 -14.98 2.11
CA ASN A 63 -6.64 -16.40 2.48
C ASN A 63 -6.72 -17.31 1.24
N HIS A 64 -6.79 -18.62 1.47
CA HIS A 64 -6.87 -19.65 0.43
C HIS A 64 -8.11 -19.56 -0.49
N HIS A 65 -9.15 -18.85 -0.07
CA HIS A 65 -10.34 -18.56 -0.89
C HIS A 65 -10.21 -17.26 -1.69
N GLY A 66 -9.05 -16.61 -1.65
CA GLY A 66 -8.86 -15.32 -2.30
C GLY A 66 -9.64 -14.21 -1.60
N GLN A 67 -9.94 -14.31 -0.31
CA GLN A 67 -10.64 -13.27 0.47
C GLN A 67 -9.65 -12.43 1.29
N SER A 68 -9.95 -11.14 1.44
CA SER A 68 -9.14 -10.21 2.25
C SER A 68 -9.14 -10.64 3.72
N THR A 69 -7.96 -10.68 4.32
CA THR A 69 -7.78 -11.03 5.74
C THR A 69 -7.07 -9.87 6.44
N LEU A 70 -7.70 -9.30 7.46
CA LEU A 70 -7.09 -8.24 8.26
C LEU A 70 -5.99 -8.85 9.15
N LEU A 71 -4.80 -8.24 9.11
CA LEU A 71 -3.61 -8.70 9.83
C LEU A 71 -3.10 -7.68 10.84
N GLY A 72 -3.70 -6.49 10.88
CA GLY A 72 -3.39 -5.45 11.85
C GLY A 72 -3.89 -4.11 11.39
N CYS A 73 -4.01 -3.18 12.34
CA CYS A 73 -4.42 -1.81 12.08
C CYS A 73 -3.45 -0.84 12.74
N SER A 74 -3.40 0.37 12.21
CA SER A 74 -2.67 1.48 12.80
C SER A 74 -3.47 2.77 12.79
N LEU A 75 -3.10 3.67 13.69
CA LEU A 75 -3.48 5.07 13.65
C LEU A 75 -2.22 5.91 13.67
N MET A 76 -2.14 6.91 12.80
CA MET A 76 -0.95 7.74 12.65
C MET A 76 -1.34 9.20 12.51
N LYS A 77 -0.61 10.08 13.19
CA LYS A 77 -0.82 11.53 13.13
C LYS A 77 -0.24 12.16 11.87
N ASN A 78 0.81 11.56 11.31
CA ASN A 78 1.43 11.98 10.06
C ASN A 78 1.92 10.77 9.24
N GLU A 79 2.22 11.01 7.96
CA GLU A 79 2.69 10.00 7.00
C GLU A 79 4.17 10.24 6.64
N GLU A 80 4.99 10.49 7.67
CA GLU A 80 6.42 10.69 7.54
C GLU A 80 7.20 9.36 7.54
N ILE A 81 8.43 9.38 7.01
CA ILE A 81 9.30 8.20 6.93
C ILE A 81 9.48 7.55 8.30
N GLU A 82 9.76 8.33 9.34
CA GLU A 82 10.01 7.80 10.69
C GLU A 82 8.77 7.16 11.31
N SER A 83 7.58 7.72 11.04
CA SER A 83 6.31 7.14 11.46
C SER A 83 6.06 5.78 10.79
N PHE A 84 6.33 5.66 9.50
CA PHE A 84 6.24 4.36 8.81
C PHE A 84 7.31 3.37 9.25
N LYS A 85 8.54 3.83 9.53
CA LYS A 85 9.59 2.94 10.07
C LYS A 85 9.19 2.35 11.41
N TRP A 86 8.73 3.20 12.34
CA TRP A 86 8.22 2.74 13.62
C TRP A 86 7.10 1.71 13.43
N LEU A 87 6.14 2.04 12.55
CA LEU A 87 5.00 1.17 12.28
C LEU A 87 5.42 -0.18 11.69
N PHE A 88 6.28 -0.20 10.68
CA PHE A 88 6.72 -1.44 10.02
C PHE A 88 7.59 -2.29 10.93
N GLN A 89 8.45 -1.68 11.76
CA GLN A 89 9.21 -2.41 12.78
C GLN A 89 8.27 -3.00 13.85
N CYS A 90 7.27 -2.24 14.29
CA CYS A 90 6.27 -2.68 15.27
C CYS A 90 5.44 -3.85 14.72
N TRP A 91 4.97 -3.74 13.48
CA TRP A 91 4.26 -4.81 12.79
C TRP A 91 5.14 -6.06 12.65
N LEU A 92 6.41 -5.91 12.26
CA LEU A 92 7.35 -7.03 12.12
C LEU A 92 7.58 -7.74 13.46
N ARG A 93 7.75 -6.99 14.56
CA ARG A 93 7.83 -7.55 15.92
C ARG A 93 6.55 -8.31 16.29
N CYS A 94 5.38 -7.74 15.97
CA CYS A 94 4.08 -8.37 16.22
C CYS A 94 3.95 -9.74 15.54
N MET A 95 4.49 -9.85 14.32
CA MET A 95 4.53 -11.05 13.49
C MET A 95 5.73 -11.97 13.76
N GLY A 96 6.40 -11.79 14.91
CA GLY A 96 7.47 -12.68 15.34
C GLY A 96 8.79 -12.52 14.58
N GLY A 97 9.01 -11.36 13.93
CA GLY A 97 10.21 -11.10 13.13
C GLY A 97 10.15 -11.65 11.71
N ASN A 98 9.02 -12.25 11.31
CA ASN A 98 8.84 -12.84 9.99
C ASN A 98 8.38 -11.78 8.98
N ALA A 99 9.29 -11.38 8.10
CA ALA A 99 8.96 -10.46 7.02
C ALA A 99 8.19 -11.18 5.89
N PRO A 100 7.21 -10.53 5.25
CA PRO A 100 6.50 -11.10 4.12
C PRO A 100 7.43 -11.15 2.89
N LYS A 101 7.11 -12.03 1.94
CA LYS A 101 7.86 -12.13 0.68
C LYS A 101 7.55 -10.94 -0.24
N GLY A 102 6.28 -10.55 -0.30
CA GLY A 102 5.80 -9.41 -1.07
C GLY A 102 5.05 -8.41 -0.20
N PHE A 103 5.26 -7.12 -0.45
CA PHE A 103 4.57 -6.04 0.25
C PHE A 103 4.06 -5.03 -0.75
N LEU A 104 2.76 -4.76 -0.71
CA LEU A 104 2.05 -3.86 -1.61
C LEU A 104 1.67 -2.59 -0.86
N THR A 105 2.01 -1.42 -1.40
CA THR A 105 1.56 -0.13 -0.85
C THR A 105 1.00 0.76 -1.95
N ASP A 106 0.45 1.89 -1.57
CA ASP A 106 0.26 3.00 -2.49
C ASP A 106 1.62 3.59 -2.95
N GLN A 107 1.56 4.57 -3.86
CA GLN A 107 2.74 5.27 -4.34
C GLN A 107 3.15 6.37 -3.33
N CYS A 108 3.82 5.95 -2.25
CA CYS A 108 4.33 6.81 -1.20
C CYS A 108 5.83 6.62 -1.00
N ALA A 109 6.61 7.69 -1.21
CA ALA A 109 8.07 7.68 -1.01
C ALA A 109 8.45 7.38 0.44
N SER A 110 7.64 7.86 1.40
CA SER A 110 7.88 7.60 2.82
C SER A 110 7.75 6.11 3.14
N MET A 111 6.69 5.45 2.63
CA MET A 111 6.50 4.01 2.81
C MET A 111 7.60 3.19 2.12
N LYS A 112 7.99 3.55 0.88
CA LYS A 112 9.08 2.88 0.16
C LYS A 112 10.37 2.86 0.99
N ARG A 113 10.82 4.05 1.44
CA ARG A 113 12.06 4.19 2.22
C ARG A 113 11.98 3.52 3.59
N ALA A 114 10.81 3.56 4.24
CA ALA A 114 10.61 2.87 5.50
C ALA A 114 10.66 1.34 5.32
N LEU A 115 10.00 0.82 4.30
CA LEU A 115 9.96 -0.61 4.01
C LEU A 115 11.36 -1.15 3.67
N GLU A 116 12.10 -0.47 2.80
CA GLU A 116 13.49 -0.81 2.47
C GLU A 116 14.40 -0.86 3.72
N ALA A 117 14.18 0.06 4.67
CA ALA A 117 14.95 0.11 5.91
C ALA A 117 14.55 -1.00 6.92
N CYS A 118 13.26 -1.35 6.99
CA CYS A 118 12.75 -2.28 8.01
C CYS A 118 12.75 -3.74 7.55
N MET A 119 12.55 -3.98 6.26
CA MET A 119 12.36 -5.31 5.66
C MET A 119 13.08 -5.37 4.30
N PRO A 120 14.43 -5.30 4.26
CA PRO A 120 15.21 -5.16 3.03
C PRO A 120 15.12 -6.37 2.08
N THR A 121 14.70 -7.54 2.59
CA THR A 121 14.53 -8.76 1.78
C THR A 121 13.12 -8.89 1.19
N THR A 122 12.19 -8.03 1.58
CA THR A 122 10.81 -8.06 1.11
C THR A 122 10.71 -7.34 -0.24
N VAL A 123 10.07 -7.97 -1.21
CA VAL A 123 9.85 -7.36 -2.52
C VAL A 123 8.71 -6.35 -2.40
N HIS A 124 9.05 -5.07 -2.59
CA HIS A 124 8.08 -4.00 -2.60
C HIS A 124 7.40 -3.90 -3.97
N ARG A 125 6.10 -3.64 -3.96
CA ARG A 125 5.31 -3.29 -5.14
C ARG A 125 4.40 -2.11 -4.84
N TRP A 126 4.33 -1.17 -5.77
CA TRP A 126 3.30 -0.14 -5.75
C TRP A 126 2.00 -0.64 -6.39
N CYS A 127 0.89 -0.18 -5.83
CA CYS A 127 -0.43 -0.42 -6.36
C CYS A 127 -0.58 0.21 -7.74
N ILE A 128 -0.68 -0.64 -8.76
CA ILE A 128 -0.89 -0.19 -10.13
C ILE A 128 -2.22 0.56 -10.28
N TRP A 129 -3.27 0.19 -9.54
CA TRP A 129 -4.55 0.89 -9.61
C TRP A 129 -4.43 2.38 -9.21
N HIS A 130 -3.70 2.66 -8.13
CA HIS A 130 -3.43 4.03 -7.70
C HIS A 130 -2.63 4.83 -8.74
N ILE A 131 -1.69 4.17 -9.43
CA ILE A 131 -0.93 4.78 -10.53
C ILE A 131 -1.85 5.07 -11.72
N MET A 132 -2.62 4.06 -12.18
CA MET A 132 -3.52 4.19 -13.32
C MET A 132 -4.60 5.26 -13.06
N LYS A 133 -5.11 5.37 -11.84
CA LYS A 133 -6.11 6.38 -11.44
C LYS A 133 -5.59 7.82 -11.55
N LYS A 134 -4.28 8.04 -11.47
CA LYS A 134 -3.67 9.38 -11.64
C LYS A 134 -3.54 9.77 -13.11
N ILE A 135 -3.57 8.82 -14.05
CA ILE A 135 -3.33 9.09 -15.48
C ILE A 135 -4.28 10.17 -16.02
N PRO A 136 -5.61 10.09 -15.83
CA PRO A 136 -6.50 11.09 -16.43
C PRO A 136 -6.22 12.51 -15.94
N SER A 137 -5.95 12.69 -14.64
CA SER A 137 -5.65 14.02 -14.09
C SER A 137 -4.25 14.52 -14.46
N LYS A 138 -3.30 13.62 -14.70
CA LYS A 138 -1.93 13.97 -15.13
C LYS A 138 -1.84 14.30 -16.61
N LEU A 139 -2.69 13.71 -17.45
CA LEU A 139 -2.60 13.78 -18.91
C LEU A 139 -3.79 14.50 -19.58
N ASN A 140 -4.79 14.97 -18.84
CA ASN A 140 -5.95 15.70 -19.39
C ASN A 140 -5.59 16.97 -20.17
N GLY A 141 -4.43 17.58 -19.92
CA GLY A 141 -3.93 18.75 -20.63
C GLY A 141 -3.45 18.47 -22.07
N TYR A 142 -3.29 17.19 -22.44
CA TYR A 142 -2.82 16.79 -23.75
C TYR A 142 -3.97 16.55 -24.73
N LYS A 143 -3.78 16.97 -25.98
CA LYS A 143 -4.74 16.69 -27.05
C LYS A 143 -4.82 15.17 -27.26
N GLY A 144 -6.03 14.63 -27.25
CA GLY A 144 -6.24 13.18 -27.40
C GLY A 144 -5.96 12.37 -26.12
N HIS A 145 -6.08 12.96 -24.93
CA HIS A 145 -5.86 12.29 -23.64
C HIS A 145 -6.54 10.91 -23.52
N ALA A 146 -7.75 10.72 -24.08
CA ALA A 146 -8.41 9.42 -24.09
C ALA A 146 -7.61 8.34 -24.84
N ASN A 147 -7.00 8.68 -25.98
CA ASN A 147 -6.13 7.76 -26.73
C ASN A 147 -4.81 7.53 -25.98
N ILE A 148 -4.27 8.58 -25.33
CA ILE A 148 -3.07 8.47 -24.50
C ILE A 148 -3.30 7.48 -23.34
N GLU A 149 -4.43 7.61 -22.64
CA GLU A 149 -4.82 6.71 -21.54
C GLU A 149 -4.96 5.26 -22.00
N GLN A 150 -5.58 5.04 -23.18
CA GLN A 150 -5.74 3.72 -23.77
C GLN A 150 -4.39 3.11 -24.17
N GLU A 151 -3.53 3.86 -24.86
CA GLU A 151 -2.22 3.37 -25.29
C GLU A 151 -1.32 3.08 -24.09
N MET A 152 -1.27 3.98 -23.10
CA MET A 152 -0.51 3.75 -21.88
C MET A 152 -0.97 2.47 -21.17
N SER A 153 -2.28 2.25 -21.08
CA SER A 153 -2.83 1.01 -20.54
C SER A 153 -2.40 -0.21 -21.36
N HIS A 154 -2.46 -0.11 -22.68
CA HIS A 154 -2.03 -1.18 -23.58
C HIS A 154 -0.54 -1.54 -23.37
N VAL A 155 0.36 -0.55 -23.33
CA VAL A 155 1.79 -0.74 -23.08
C VAL A 155 2.04 -1.42 -21.72
N VAL A 156 1.37 -0.94 -20.67
CA VAL A 156 1.56 -1.46 -19.31
C VAL A 156 1.06 -2.90 -19.14
N TRP A 157 -0.09 -3.23 -19.72
CA TRP A 157 -0.75 -4.52 -19.48
C TRP A 157 -0.39 -5.62 -20.48
N ASN A 158 -0.03 -5.26 -21.72
CA ASN A 158 0.17 -6.21 -22.82
C ASN A 158 1.63 -6.37 -23.24
N SER A 159 2.57 -5.92 -22.42
CA SER A 159 4.00 -6.18 -22.64
C SER A 159 4.36 -7.62 -22.27
N HIS A 160 5.11 -8.30 -23.13
CA HIS A 160 5.45 -9.72 -23.01
C HIS A 160 6.87 -9.97 -22.48
N SER A 161 7.69 -8.94 -22.45
CA SER A 161 9.05 -8.94 -21.88
C SER A 161 9.44 -7.53 -21.44
N LYS A 162 10.44 -7.42 -20.56
CA LYS A 162 11.01 -6.13 -20.12
C LYS A 162 11.46 -5.29 -21.31
N ASP A 163 12.17 -5.90 -22.27
CA ASP A 163 12.62 -5.22 -23.48
C ASP A 163 11.45 -4.74 -24.36
N SER A 164 10.38 -5.53 -24.47
CA SER A 164 9.19 -5.09 -25.21
C SER A 164 8.49 -3.92 -24.53
N PHE A 165 8.44 -3.91 -23.19
CA PHE A 165 7.89 -2.80 -22.43
C PHE A 165 8.71 -1.53 -22.64
N ASP A 166 10.04 -1.60 -22.49
CA ASP A 166 10.91 -0.43 -22.61
C ASP A 166 10.83 0.19 -24.01
N ARG A 167 10.79 -0.64 -25.06
CA ARG A 167 10.57 -0.17 -26.44
C ARG A 167 9.20 0.47 -26.63
N ASN A 168 8.13 -0.24 -26.25
CA ASN A 168 6.76 0.23 -26.44
C ASN A 168 6.46 1.49 -25.62
N TRP A 169 7.05 1.61 -24.43
CA TRP A 169 6.96 2.81 -23.60
C TRP A 169 7.64 4.01 -24.27
N ASN A 170 8.84 3.82 -24.80
CA ASN A 170 9.53 4.86 -25.55
C ASN A 170 8.75 5.30 -26.81
N ASP A 171 8.23 4.34 -27.58
CA ASP A 171 7.41 4.63 -28.76
C ASP A 171 6.14 5.39 -28.39
N PHE A 172 5.48 5.00 -27.29
CA PHE A 172 4.35 5.73 -26.72
C PHE A 172 4.72 7.18 -26.39
N LEU A 173 5.84 7.42 -25.71
CA LEU A 173 6.28 8.77 -25.36
C LEU A 173 6.52 9.63 -26.61
N LEU A 174 7.17 9.08 -27.64
CA LEU A 174 7.46 9.79 -28.88
C LEU A 174 6.19 10.09 -29.68
N ASN A 175 5.31 9.10 -29.85
CA ASN A 175 4.09 9.21 -30.65
C ASN A 175 3.12 10.28 -30.13
N PHE A 176 3.10 10.50 -28.81
CA PHE A 176 2.21 11.47 -28.18
C PHE A 176 2.92 12.77 -27.75
N GLY A 177 4.21 12.94 -28.06
CA GLY A 177 4.98 14.13 -27.67
C GLY A 177 5.11 14.29 -26.15
N LEU A 178 5.26 13.17 -25.44
CA LEU A 178 5.30 13.08 -23.97
C LEU A 178 6.72 12.91 -23.42
N ALA A 179 7.76 12.92 -24.27
CA ALA A 179 9.15 12.67 -23.88
C ALA A 179 9.64 13.60 -22.74
N ASP A 180 9.21 14.86 -22.73
CA ASP A 180 9.58 15.84 -21.70
C ASP A 180 8.66 15.83 -20.46
N ASN A 181 7.68 14.91 -20.40
CA ASN A 181 6.77 14.82 -19.27
C ASN A 181 7.50 14.23 -18.04
N LYS A 182 7.85 15.11 -17.11
CA LYS A 182 8.56 14.73 -15.87
C LYS A 182 7.87 13.61 -15.09
N TRP A 183 6.54 13.64 -14.98
CA TRP A 183 5.82 12.62 -14.22
C TRP A 183 5.93 11.22 -14.86
N LEU A 184 5.86 11.13 -16.19
CA LEU A 184 6.06 9.86 -16.92
C LEU A 184 7.51 9.39 -16.85
N SER A 185 8.48 10.32 -16.87
CA SER A 185 9.90 10.02 -16.66
C SER A 185 10.15 9.43 -15.27
N ASP A 186 9.70 10.11 -14.21
CA ASP A 186 9.82 9.62 -12.82
C ASP A 186 9.13 8.24 -12.66
N LEU A 187 7.96 8.06 -13.28
CA LEU A 187 7.23 6.79 -13.22
C LEU A 187 7.97 5.66 -13.96
N TYR A 188 8.67 5.95 -15.05
CA TYR A 188 9.46 4.97 -15.79
C TYR A 188 10.72 4.53 -15.01
N GLU A 189 11.37 5.43 -14.28
CA GLU A 189 12.50 5.07 -13.41
C GLU A 189 12.08 4.04 -12.35
N ASP A 190 10.88 4.20 -11.81
CA ASP A 190 10.28 3.27 -10.86
C ASP A 190 9.59 2.05 -11.51
N ARG A 191 9.74 1.79 -12.83
CA ARG A 191 9.03 0.68 -13.51
C ARG A 191 9.18 -0.69 -12.85
N HIS A 192 10.34 -0.93 -12.23
CA HIS A 192 10.67 -2.17 -11.52
C HIS A 192 9.77 -2.44 -10.30
N ILE A 193 9.11 -1.42 -9.73
CA ILE A 193 8.26 -1.55 -8.53
C ILE A 193 6.76 -1.53 -8.85
N TRP A 194 6.32 -1.25 -10.08
CA TRP A 194 4.88 -1.19 -10.39
C TRP A 194 4.45 -1.86 -11.70
N VAL A 195 5.33 -2.00 -12.68
CA VAL A 195 4.97 -2.57 -13.99
C VAL A 195 4.86 -4.10 -13.88
N PRO A 196 3.76 -4.71 -14.35
CA PRO A 196 3.53 -6.15 -14.17
C PRO A 196 4.66 -7.05 -14.69
N ILE A 197 5.20 -6.78 -15.89
CA ILE A 197 6.26 -7.59 -16.50
C ILE A 197 7.59 -7.55 -15.74
N TYR A 198 7.77 -6.57 -14.86
CA TYR A 198 8.94 -6.50 -13.98
C TYR A 198 8.74 -7.27 -12.67
N LEU A 199 7.52 -7.73 -12.38
CA LEU A 199 7.13 -8.27 -11.08
C LEU A 199 6.51 -9.68 -11.17
N ASP A 200 6.24 -10.17 -12.38
CA ASP A 200 5.54 -11.43 -12.67
C ASP A 200 6.25 -12.70 -12.17
N HIS A 201 7.58 -12.65 -12.05
CA HIS A 201 8.41 -13.71 -11.50
C HIS A 201 8.30 -13.87 -9.97
N HIS A 202 7.60 -12.97 -9.29
CA HIS A 202 7.31 -13.06 -7.87
C HIS A 202 5.86 -13.52 -7.62
N PHE A 203 5.67 -14.28 -6.55
CA PHE A 203 4.32 -14.66 -6.10
C PHE A 203 3.63 -13.47 -5.44
N TRP A 204 2.45 -13.10 -5.94
CA TRP A 204 1.64 -11.98 -5.42
C TRP A 204 0.28 -12.40 -4.85
N ALA A 205 0.00 -13.69 -4.67
CA ALA A 205 -1.32 -14.18 -4.19
C ALA A 205 -2.53 -13.60 -4.97
N GLY A 206 -2.34 -13.33 -6.28
CA GLY A 206 -3.35 -12.67 -7.12
C GLY A 206 -3.55 -11.17 -6.85
N MET A 207 -2.79 -10.57 -5.94
CA MET A 207 -2.83 -9.15 -5.61
C MET A 207 -2.09 -8.34 -6.68
N ARG A 208 -2.83 -7.49 -7.39
CA ARG A 208 -2.27 -6.54 -8.36
C ARG A 208 -2.45 -5.09 -7.92
N SER A 209 -3.35 -4.85 -6.97
CA SER A 209 -3.73 -3.54 -6.44
C SER A 209 -4.06 -3.63 -4.96
N THR A 210 -4.02 -2.47 -4.28
CA THR A 210 -4.51 -2.25 -2.91
C THR A 210 -6.03 -2.32 -2.83
N GLN A 211 -6.75 -2.66 -3.90
CA GLN A 211 -8.22 -2.75 -3.93
C GLN A 211 -8.78 -3.60 -2.76
N ARG A 212 -8.01 -4.57 -2.28
CA ARG A 212 -8.33 -5.35 -1.09
C ARG A 212 -8.20 -4.54 0.21
N SER A 213 -7.14 -3.76 0.38
CA SER A 213 -7.03 -2.75 1.43
C SER A 213 -8.10 -1.66 1.30
N GLU A 214 -8.43 -1.20 0.09
CA GLU A 214 -9.50 -0.22 -0.16
C GLU A 214 -10.89 -0.79 0.15
N SER A 215 -11.13 -2.09 -0.08
CA SER A 215 -12.36 -2.76 0.35
C SER A 215 -12.47 -2.79 1.88
N MET A 216 -11.33 -2.99 2.56
CA MET A 216 -11.25 -2.88 4.01
C MET A 216 -11.44 -1.43 4.47
N HIS A 217 -10.86 -0.44 3.77
CA HIS A 217 -11.12 0.97 4.03
C HIS A 217 -12.57 1.33 3.78
N SER A 218 -13.25 0.77 2.77
CA SER A 218 -14.69 0.98 2.55
C SER A 218 -15.51 0.44 3.71
N PHE A 219 -15.14 -0.73 4.25
CA PHE A 219 -15.70 -1.26 5.49
C PHE A 219 -15.44 -0.31 6.66
N PHE A 220 -14.18 0.11 6.86
CA PHE A 220 -13.81 1.01 7.94
C PHE A 220 -14.47 2.39 7.80
N ASN A 221 -14.58 2.98 6.61
CA ASN A 221 -15.17 4.29 6.34
C ASN A 221 -16.65 4.38 6.73
N LYS A 222 -17.36 3.25 6.85
CA LYS A 222 -18.71 3.22 7.46
C LYS A 222 -18.68 3.58 8.95
N TYR A 223 -17.54 3.35 9.59
CA TYR A 223 -17.29 3.58 11.01
C TYR A 223 -16.27 4.70 11.28
N ILE A 224 -15.46 5.09 10.29
CA ILE A 224 -14.48 6.20 10.33
C ILE A 224 -15.14 7.43 9.73
N THR A 225 -15.55 8.32 10.62
CA THR A 225 -16.00 9.67 10.31
C THR A 225 -15.17 10.65 11.14
N ARG A 226 -15.22 11.95 10.81
CA ARG A 226 -14.60 13.00 11.64
C ARG A 226 -15.09 13.00 13.09
N ASN A 227 -16.21 12.36 13.41
CA ASN A 227 -16.74 12.25 14.76
C ASN A 227 -16.37 10.95 15.46
N SER A 228 -15.71 10.02 14.75
CA SER A 228 -15.44 8.69 15.28
C SER A 228 -14.40 8.73 16.39
N SER A 229 -14.71 8.02 17.48
CA SER A 229 -13.82 7.89 18.63
C SER A 229 -12.91 6.68 18.48
N LEU A 230 -11.77 6.67 19.18
CA LEU A 230 -10.81 5.56 19.15
C LEU A 230 -11.43 4.22 19.54
N ILE A 231 -12.46 4.21 20.40
CA ILE A 231 -13.15 2.99 20.85
C ILE A 231 -13.80 2.25 19.67
N GLN A 232 -14.24 2.96 18.63
CA GLN A 232 -14.88 2.34 17.46
C GLN A 232 -13.90 1.55 16.59
N PHE A 233 -12.58 1.76 16.75
CA PHE A 233 -11.54 1.08 15.98
C PHE A 233 -11.08 -0.24 16.62
N VAL A 234 -11.39 -0.46 17.90
CA VAL A 234 -10.80 -1.54 18.72
C VAL A 234 -11.88 -2.46 19.31
N LYS A 235 -13.13 -2.38 18.81
CA LYS A 235 -14.22 -3.29 19.20
C LYS A 235 -14.07 -4.68 18.58
#